data_AF-A0A429GMV1-F1
#
_entry.id   AF-A0A429GMV1-F1
#
_cell.length_a   1.000
_cell.length_b   1.000
_cell.length_c   1.000
_cell.angle_alpha   90.00
_cell.angle_beta   90.00
_cell.angle_gamma   90.00
#
_symmetry.space_group_name_H-M   'P 1'
#
loop_
_entity.id
_entity.type
_entity.pdbx_description
1 polymer ?
#
loop_
_entity_poly.entity_id
_entity_poly.type
_entity_poly.pdbx_seq_one_letter_code
_entity_poly.pdbx_strand_id
1 'polypeptide(L)' 'MKEVIPLILIKEIIEEKRKLRRILSKYKVKVPEEIEEMIERDEIPEHPSYEDFLSALALKKNIEEMGKAISRIIDEI' A
#
# COMPACT_ATOMS: atom_id res chain seq x y z
N MET A 1 -22.67 -16.35 4.36
CA MET A 1 -22.11 -15.08 3.83
C MET A 1 -21.02 -14.49 4.73
N LYS A 2 -21.19 -14.40 6.05
CA LYS A 2 -20.17 -13.83 6.97
C LYS A 2 -18.77 -14.46 6.84
N GLU A 3 -18.69 -15.78 6.64
CA GLU A 3 -17.43 -16.52 6.52
C GLU A 3 -16.60 -16.21 5.25
N VAL A 4 -17.21 -15.66 4.20
CA VAL A 4 -16.54 -15.40 2.91
C VAL A 4 -15.90 -14.00 2.88
N ILE A 5 -16.37 -13.08 3.73
CA ILE A 5 -15.91 -11.69 3.79
C ILE A 5 -14.40 -11.59 4.12
N PRO A 6 -13.87 -12.31 5.12
CA PRO A 6 -12.43 -12.30 5.39
C PRO A 6 -11.59 -12.76 4.19
N LEU A 7 -12.06 -13.76 3.45
CA LEU A 7 -11.34 -14.29 2.28
C LEU A 7 -11.27 -13.27 1.14
N ILE A 8 -12.36 -12.52 0.91
CA ILE A 8 -12.41 -11.44 -0.08
C ILE A 8 -11.42 -10.32 0.31
N LEU A 9 -11.46 -9.87 1.56
CA LEU A 9 -10.56 -8.83 2.05
C LEU A 9 -9.07 -9.26 1.98
N ILE A 10 -8.76 -10.52 2.29
CA ILE A 10 -7.39 -11.05 2.15
C ILE A 10 -6.94 -11.00 0.69
N LYS A 11 -7.82 -11.37 -0.25
CA LYS A 11 -7.52 -11.31 -1.69
C LYS A 11 -7.22 -9.87 -2.12
N GLU A 12 -8.04 -8.90 -1.69
CA GLU A 12 -7.83 -7.48 -1.99
C GLU A 12 -6.51 -6.95 -1.40
N ILE A 13 -6.19 -7.29 -0.15
CA ILE A 13 -4.89 -6.97 0.46
C ILE A 13 -3.72 -7.52 -0.37
N ILE A 14 -3.82 -8.74 -0.89
CA ILE A 14 -2.76 -9.34 -1.72
C ILE A 14 -2.58 -8.55 -3.02
N GLU A 15 -3.67 -8.10 -3.64
CA GLU A 15 -3.64 -7.30 -4.85
C GLU A 15 -3.06 -5.90 -4.61
N GLU A 16 -3.45 -5.23 -3.53
CA GLU A 16 -2.87 -3.94 -3.15
C GLU A 16 -1.38 -4.05 -2.80
N LYS A 17 -0.98 -5.10 -2.06
CA LYS A 17 0.44 -5.37 -1.78
C LYS A 17 1.24 -5.60 -3.07
N ARG A 18 0.66 -6.21 -4.11
CA ARG A 18 1.31 -6.36 -5.42
C ARG A 18 1.48 -5.01 -6.11
N LYS A 19 0.46 -4.14 -6.09
CA LYS A 19 0.54 -2.79 -6.64
C LYS A 19 1.59 -1.95 -5.92
N LEU A 20 1.59 -1.96 -4.59
CA LEU A 20 2.55 -1.25 -3.76
C LEU A 20 3.99 -1.69 -4.08
N ARG A 21 4.24 -3.01 -4.12
CA ARG A 21 5.57 -3.55 -4.48
C ARG A 21 6.03 -3.10 -5.86
N ARG A 22 5.14 -2.98 -6.86
CA ARG A 22 5.52 -2.51 -8.20
C ARG A 22 6.01 -1.07 -8.16
N ILE A 23 5.33 -0.19 -7.43
CA ILE A 23 5.75 1.21 -7.28
C ILE A 23 7.10 1.26 -6.56
N LEU A 24 7.22 0.64 -5.39
CA LEU A 24 8.47 0.68 -4.61
C LEU A 24 9.67 0.09 -5.37
N SER A 25 9.45 -0.96 -6.16
CA SER A 25 10.52 -1.57 -6.98
C SER A 25 11.02 -0.65 -8.09
N LYS A 26 10.17 0.24 -8.63
CA LYS A 26 10.57 1.23 -9.64
C LYS A 26 11.66 2.16 -9.10
N TYR A 27 11.56 2.54 -7.83
CA TYR A 27 12.49 3.44 -7.14
C TYR A 27 13.57 2.70 -6.32
N LYS A 28 13.50 1.36 -6.25
CA LYS A 28 14.38 0.50 -5.43
C LYS A 28 14.33 0.81 -3.93
N VAL A 29 13.16 1.23 -3.45
CA VAL A 29 12.89 1.59 -2.06
C VAL A 29 12.07 0.50 -1.35
N LYS A 30 12.00 0.58 -0.03
CA LYS A 30 11.22 -0.30 0.83
C LYS A 30 9.93 0.35 1.35
N VAL A 31 9.90 1.67 1.47
CA VAL A 31 8.73 2.41 1.96
C VAL A 31 8.42 3.62 1.06
N PRO A 32 7.14 4.05 0.95
CA PRO A 32 6.77 5.21 0.13
C PRO A 32 7.55 6.47 0.48
N GLU A 33 7.81 6.70 1.76
CA GLU A 33 8.48 7.89 2.30
C GLU A 33 9.90 8.06 1.74
N GLU A 34 10.59 6.96 1.38
CA GLU A 34 11.90 7.05 0.71
C GLU A 34 11.78 7.66 -0.70
N ILE A 35 10.63 7.56 -1.38
CA ILE A 35 10.40 8.23 -2.68
C ILE A 35 10.33 9.74 -2.48
N GLU A 36 9.64 10.19 -1.43
CA GLU A 36 9.54 11.62 -1.07
C GLU A 36 10.92 12.17 -0.73
N GLU A 37 11.72 11.47 0.08
CA GLU A 37 13.10 11.87 0.37
C GLU A 37 13.97 12.00 -0.89
N MET A 38 13.83 11.09 -1.85
CA MET A 38 14.58 11.16 -3.12
C MET A 38 14.15 12.37 -3.96
N ILE A 39 12.88 12.78 -3.92
CA ILE A 39 12.38 13.99 -4.59
C ILE A 39 12.97 15.23 -3.91
N GLU A 40 12.90 15.31 -2.57
CA GLU A 40 13.41 16.45 -1.79
C GLU A 40 14.92 16.67 -1.95
N ARG A 41 15.67 15.60 -2.25
CA ARG A 41 17.11 15.64 -2.51
C ARG A 41 17.48 15.87 -3.98
N ASP A 42 16.50 16.13 -4.84
CA ASP A 42 16.67 16.25 -6.30
C ASP A 42 17.32 15.00 -6.96
N GLU A 43 17.23 13.82 -6.33
CA GLU A 43 17.78 12.56 -6.87
C GLU A 43 16.92 12.01 -8.02
N ILE A 44 15.62 12.33 -8.00
CA ILE A 44 14.64 11.98 -9.03
C ILE A 44 13.73 13.19 -9.31
N PRO A 45 13.15 13.31 -10.53
CA PRO A 45 12.26 14.41 -10.84
C PRO A 45 10.97 14.32 -10.02
N GLU A 46 10.46 15.46 -9.54
CA GLU A 46 9.20 15.54 -8.80
C GLU A 46 8.02 14.95 -9.58
N HIS A 47 7.89 15.28 -10.88
CA HIS A 47 6.93 14.63 -11.76
C HIS A 47 7.63 13.59 -12.66
N PRO A 48 7.11 12.34 -12.73
CA PRO A 48 5.87 11.81 -12.15
C PRO A 48 6.03 11.19 -10.75
N SER A 49 7.19 11.35 -10.09
CA SER A 49 7.52 10.60 -8.87
C SER A 49 6.63 10.90 -7.67
N TYR A 50 6.13 12.13 -7.54
CA TYR A 50 5.23 12.54 -6.47
C TYR A 50 3.89 11.81 -6.54
N GLU A 51 3.34 11.60 -7.75
CA GLU A 51 2.10 10.83 -7.95
C GLU A 51 2.28 9.36 -7.59
N ASP A 52 3.46 8.80 -7.88
CA ASP A 52 3.81 7.45 -7.48
C ASP A 52 3.95 7.35 -5.94
N PHE A 53 4.56 8.34 -5.30
CA PHE A 53 4.61 8.45 -3.84
C PHE A 53 3.20 8.47 -3.22
N LEU A 54 2.33 9.37 -3.67
CA LEU A 54 0.95 9.47 -3.18
C LEU A 54 0.18 8.16 -3.37
N SER A 55 0.34 7.53 -4.53
CA SER A 55 -0.27 6.23 -4.84
C SER A 55 0.24 5.13 -3.91
N ALA A 56 1.55 5.07 -3.65
CA ALA A 56 2.16 4.11 -2.74
C ALA A 56 1.71 4.34 -1.29
N LEU A 57 1.62 5.60 -0.86
CA LEU A 57 1.14 5.98 0.47
C LEU A 57 -0.33 5.56 0.68
N ALA A 58 -1.19 5.82 -0.31
CA ALA A 58 -2.59 5.40 -0.28
C ALA A 58 -2.73 3.87 -0.19
N LEU A 59 -1.97 3.11 -0.99
CA LEU A 59 -1.97 1.65 -0.94
C LEU A 59 -1.52 1.12 0.42
N LYS A 60 -0.46 1.71 1.02
CA LYS A 60 0.02 1.35 2.36
C LYS A 60 -1.08 1.54 3.40
N LYS A 61 -1.76 2.69 3.38
CA LYS A 61 -2.86 2.99 4.30
C LYS A 61 -4.05 2.04 4.13
N ASN A 62 -4.47 1.77 2.89
CA ASN A 62 -5.57 0.86 2.61
C ASN A 62 -5.30 -0.58 3.12
N ILE A 63 -4.07 -1.09 2.90
CA ILE A 63 -3.65 -2.40 3.42
C ILE A 63 -3.76 -2.45 4.95
N GLU A 64 -3.33 -1.39 5.65
CA GLU A 64 -3.43 -1.31 7.10
C GLU A 64 -4.88 -1.26 7.59
N GLU A 65 -5.75 -0.50 6.92
CA GLU A 65 -7.17 -0.39 7.25
C GLU A 65 -7.92 -1.71 7.01
N MET A 66 -7.68 -2.38 5.88
CA MET A 66 -8.26 -3.70 5.62
C MET A 66 -7.73 -4.75 6.62
N GLY A 67 -6.46 -4.68 7.01
CA GLY A 67 -5.91 -5.54 8.06
C GLY A 67 -6.64 -5.38 9.41
N LYS A 68 -6.91 -4.12 9.80
CA LYS A 68 -7.71 -3.82 11.01
C LYS A 68 -9.15 -4.33 10.88
N ALA A 69 -9.76 -4.20 9.70
CA ALA A 69 -11.11 -4.70 9.45
C ALA A 69 -11.19 -6.23 9.59
N ILE A 70 -10.22 -6.96 9.02
CA ILE A 70 -10.14 -8.43 9.16
C ILE A 70 -9.99 -8.83 10.63
N SER A 71 -9.11 -8.16 11.39
CA SER A 71 -8.93 -8.46 12.83
C SER A 71 -10.25 -8.35 13.58
N ARG A 72 -10.99 -7.25 13.39
CA ARG A 72 -12.30 -7.05 14.05
C ARG A 72 -13.31 -8.14 13.67
N ILE A 73 -13.36 -8.54 12.40
CA ILE A 73 -14.27 -9.61 11.96
C ILE A 73 -13.90 -10.94 12.63
N ILE A 74 -12.62 -11.25 12.78
CA ILE A 74 -12.16 -12.46 13.45
C ILE A 74 -12.47 -12.41 14.95
N ASP A 75 -12.28 -11.26 15.60
CA ASP A 75 -12.54 -11.07 17.04
C ASP A 75 -14.04 -11.13 17.38
N GLU A 76 -14.92 -10.93 16.40
CA GLU A 76 -16.39 -11.03 16.53
C GLU A 76 -16.96 -12.44 16.27
N ILE A 77 -16.12 -13.42 15.91
CA ILE A 77 -16.48 -14.83 15.67
C ILE A 77 -16.23 -15.66 16.92
#